data_AF-A0A9R1UQY1-F1
#
_entry.id   AF-A0A9R1UQY1-F1
#
_cell.length_a   1.000
_cell.length_b   1.000
_cell.length_c   1.000
_cell.angle_alpha   90.00
_cell.angle_beta   90.00
_cell.angle_gamma   90.00
#
_symmetry.space_group_name_H-M   'P 1'
#
loop_
_entity.id
_entity.type
_entity.pdbx_description
1 polymer ?
#
loop_
_entity_poly.entity_id
_entity_poly.type
_entity_poly.pdbx_seq_one_letter_code
_entity_poly.pdbx_strand_id
1 'polypeptide(L)'
;MVKKEVVQDFNPLIINQAASLSSLAVDSSSTDFVISMCKSSDFPGDKLLEELSRVLKPGGEIFFHHTCVAAAAKETVMHLISILKQSHDGWS
;
A
#
# COMPACT_ATOMS: atom_id res chain seq x y z
N MET A 1 -18.37 20.68 30.38
CA MET A 1 -18.12 20.45 28.94
C MET A 1 -17.54 19.06 28.79
N VAL A 2 -18.30 18.12 28.22
CA VAL A 2 -17.81 16.76 27.96
C VAL A 2 -17.00 16.81 26.68
N LYS A 3 -15.72 16.41 26.72
CA LYS A 3 -14.92 16.21 25.51
C LYS A 3 -15.57 15.06 24.75
N LYS A 4 -16.17 15.35 23.60
CA LYS A 4 -16.69 14.33 22.69
C LYS A 4 -15.47 13.69 22.03
N GLU A 5 -15.07 12.51 22.50
CA GLU A 5 -14.09 11.70 21.79
C GLU A 5 -14.70 11.35 20.43
N VAL A 6 -14.06 11.82 19.36
CA VAL A 6 -14.40 11.41 18.01
C VAL A 6 -13.72 10.07 17.80
N VAL A 7 -14.49 8.99 17.88
CA VAL A 7 -14.04 7.70 17.38
C VAL A 7 -14.02 7.82 15.86
N GLN A 8 -12.82 7.90 15.29
CA GLN A 8 -12.64 7.96 13.85
C GLN A 8 -12.69 6.53 13.32
N ASP A 9 -13.74 6.20 12.58
CA ASP A 9 -13.85 4.90 11.92
C ASP A 9 -12.83 4.85 10.77
N PHE A 10 -11.94 3.87 10.84
CA PHE A 10 -10.93 3.61 9.81
C PHE A 10 -11.26 2.31 9.07
N ASN A 11 -11.04 2.29 7.76
CA ASN A 11 -11.16 1.08 6.94
C ASN A 11 -9.78 0.56 6.53
N PRO A 12 -9.09 -0.25 7.38
CA PRO A 12 -7.79 -0.81 7.06
C PRO A 12 -7.93 -2.06 6.17
N LEU A 13 -7.15 -2.10 5.07
CA LEU A 13 -6.98 -3.30 4.26
C LEU A 13 -5.65 -3.97 4.60
N ILE A 14 -5.70 -5.20 5.15
CA ILE A 14 -4.50 -5.97 5.50
C ILE A 14 -4.26 -7.04 4.44
N ILE A 15 -3.09 -7.02 3.82
CA ILE A 15 -2.71 -7.96 2.76
C ILE A 15 -1.48 -8.74 3.21
N ASN A 16 -1.63 -10.06 3.32
CA ASN A 16 -0.52 -10.98 3.52
C ASN A 16 -0.09 -11.57 2.17
N GLN A 17 1.13 -11.24 1.75
CA GLN A 17 1.63 -11.55 0.42
C GLN A 17 2.25 -12.96 0.37
N ALA A 18 1.41 -13.98 0.25
CA ALA A 18 1.83 -15.37 0.03
C ALA A 18 1.54 -15.89 -1.39
N ALA A 19 0.77 -15.15 -2.20
CA ALA A 19 0.42 -15.51 -3.58
C ALA A 19 0.32 -14.27 -4.48
N SER A 20 0.65 -14.44 -5.77
CA SER A 20 0.52 -13.40 -6.80
C SER A 20 -0.96 -13.08 -7.02
N LEU A 21 -1.44 -12.00 -6.40
CA LEU A 21 -2.83 -11.55 -6.55
C LEU A 21 -2.91 -10.57 -7.72
N SER A 22 -3.72 -10.88 -8.73
CA SER A 22 -3.89 -10.03 -9.91
C SER A 22 -4.87 -8.88 -9.69
N SER A 23 -5.82 -9.01 -8.77
CA SER A 23 -6.71 -7.92 -8.38
C SER A 23 -7.22 -8.05 -6.94
N LEU A 24 -7.45 -6.92 -6.27
CA LEU A 24 -8.06 -6.85 -4.95
C LEU A 24 -9.58 -6.76 -5.10
N ALA A 25 -10.31 -7.60 -4.34
CA ALA A 25 -11.78 -7.57 -4.28
C ALA A 25 -12.28 -6.40 -3.41
N VAL A 26 -11.81 -5.20 -3.73
CA VAL A 26 -12.08 -3.95 -3.02
C VAL A 26 -12.35 -2.87 -4.07
N ASP A 27 -13.34 -2.03 -3.81
CA ASP A 27 -13.72 -0.94 -4.71
C ASP A 27 -12.60 0.10 -4.82
N SER A 28 -12.52 0.76 -5.98
CA SER A 28 -11.53 1.82 -6.20
C SER A 28 -11.81 3.01 -5.28
N SER A 29 -10.76 3.67 -4.80
CA SER A 29 -10.86 4.86 -3.95
C SER A 29 -11.79 4.69 -2.73
N SER A 30 -11.67 3.56 -2.03
CA SER A 30 -12.53 3.21 -0.89
C SER A 30 -11.77 2.92 0.41
N THR A 31 -10.45 2.80 0.32
CA THR A 31 -9.57 2.41 1.43
C THR A 31 -8.79 3.61 1.96
N ASP A 32 -8.77 3.76 3.29
CA ASP A 32 -8.02 4.82 3.96
C ASP A 32 -6.55 4.42 4.18
N PHE A 33 -6.34 3.14 4.54
CA PHE A 33 -5.02 2.60 4.86
C PHE A 33 -4.84 1.19 4.30
N VAL A 34 -3.69 0.92 3.69
CA VAL A 34 -3.28 -0.44 3.33
C VAL A 34 -2.06 -0.86 4.14
N ILE A 35 -2.10 -2.04 4.74
CA ILE A 35 -0.96 -2.67 5.40
C ILE A 35 -0.53 -3.88 4.58
N SER A 36 0.62 -3.76 3.92
CA SER A 36 1.23 -4.82 3.12
C SER A 36 2.32 -5.53 3.91
N MET A 37 2.16 -6.84 4.13
CA MET A 37 3.16 -7.67 4.81
C MET A 37 3.81 -8.64 3.82
N CYS A 38 5.14 -8.58 3.68
CA CYS A 38 5.89 -9.45 2.77
C CYS A 38 7.16 -10.01 3.40
N LYS A 39 7.55 -11.22 2.96
CA LYS A 39 8.81 -11.88 3.33
C LYS A 39 9.80 -11.99 2.16
N SER A 40 9.36 -11.68 0.94
CA SER A 40 10.19 -11.79 -0.27
C SER A 40 10.74 -10.43 -0.67
N SER A 41 11.98 -10.42 -1.16
CA SER A 41 12.60 -9.26 -1.79
C SER A 41 12.03 -8.95 -3.18
N ASP A 42 11.43 -9.93 -3.84
CA ASP A 42 10.90 -9.81 -5.20
C ASP A 42 9.48 -9.22 -5.23
N PHE A 43 9.01 -8.71 -4.09
CA PHE A 43 7.68 -8.18 -3.89
C PHE A 43 7.75 -6.82 -3.16
N PRO A 44 6.71 -5.97 -3.27
CA PRO A 44 5.54 -6.13 -4.14
C PRO A 44 5.88 -5.92 -5.62
N GLY A 45 5.22 -6.66 -6.52
CA GLY A 45 5.34 -6.43 -7.97
C GLY A 45 4.43 -5.31 -8.47
N ASP A 46 4.74 -4.75 -9.64
CA ASP A 46 4.05 -3.59 -10.25
C ASP A 46 2.53 -3.69 -10.21
N LYS A 47 1.97 -4.85 -10.60
CA LYS A 47 0.51 -5.07 -10.61
C LYS A 47 -0.15 -4.90 -9.24
N LEU A 48 0.54 -5.32 -8.18
CA LEU A 48 0.01 -5.10 -6.84
C LEU A 48 0.05 -3.61 -6.51
N LEU A 49 1.12 -2.91 -6.84
CA LEU A 49 1.24 -1.48 -6.58
C LEU A 49 0.17 -0.66 -7.32
N GLU A 50 -0.13 -1.03 -8.56
CA GLU A 50 -1.26 -0.48 -9.32
C GLU A 50 -2.58 -0.73 -8.61
N GLU A 51 -2.82 -1.96 -8.14
CA GLU A 51 -4.05 -2.29 -7.40
C GLU A 51 -4.13 -1.58 -6.04
N LEU A 52 -3.01 -1.41 -5.34
CA LEU A 52 -2.95 -0.65 -4.10
C LEU A 52 -3.29 0.83 -4.34
N SER A 53 -2.72 1.42 -5.39
CA SER A 53 -3.04 2.78 -5.82
C SER A 53 -4.53 2.92 -6.15
N ARG A 54 -5.10 1.95 -6.88
CA ARG A 54 -6.52 1.94 -7.26
C ARG A 54 -7.45 1.96 -6.04
N VAL A 55 -7.19 1.15 -5.02
CA VAL A 55 -8.11 1.00 -3.87
C VAL A 55 -8.02 2.17 -2.88
N LEU A 56 -6.90 2.89 -2.85
CA LEU A 56 -6.69 4.01 -1.95
C LEU A 56 -7.51 5.24 -2.35
N LYS A 57 -8.09 5.88 -1.34
CA LYS A 57 -8.65 7.22 -1.49
C LYS A 57 -7.53 8.25 -1.73
N PRO A 58 -7.85 9.43 -2.30
CA PRO A 58 -6.94 10.56 -2.30
C PRO A 58 -6.45 10.88 -0.88
N GLY A 59 -5.14 10.90 -0.68
CA GLY A 59 -4.51 11.11 0.63
C GLY A 59 -4.48 9.88 1.55
N GLY A 60 -4.90 8.70 1.07
CA GLY A 60 -4.74 7.43 1.78
C GLY A 60 -3.28 7.01 1.87
N GLU A 61 -2.96 6.17 2.86
CA GLU A 61 -1.57 5.77 3.16
C GLU A 61 -1.35 4.26 3.01
N ILE A 62 -0.12 3.88 2.66
CA ILE A 62 0.32 2.48 2.61
C ILE A 62 1.46 2.26 3.58
N PHE A 63 1.35 1.22 4.40
CA PHE A 63 2.40 0.74 5.28
C PHE A 63 2.97 -0.57 4.72
N PHE A 64 4.28 -0.59 4.49
CA PHE A 64 5.00 -1.78 4.08
C PHE A 64 5.74 -2.37 5.28
N HIS A 65 5.36 -3.59 5.66
CA HIS A 65 6.09 -4.41 6.62
C HIS A 65 6.81 -5.54 5.88
N HIS A 66 8.06 -5.28 5.54
CA HIS A 66 8.91 -6.23 4.83
C HIS A 66 9.95 -6.82 5.77
N THR A 67 9.83 -8.12 6.03
CA THR A 67 10.91 -8.90 6.65
C THR A 67 11.80 -9.45 5.55
N CYS A 68 12.72 -8.63 5.06
CA CYS A 68 13.79 -9.03 4.13
C CYS A 68 15.18 -8.80 4.77
N VAL A 69 16.23 -9.37 4.18
CA VAL A 69 17.61 -9.07 4.62
C VAL A 69 17.91 -7.58 4.41
N ALA A 70 18.63 -6.94 5.34
CA ALA A 70 18.79 -5.47 5.38
C ALA A 70 19.28 -4.82 4.06
N ALA A 71 20.06 -5.54 3.25
CA ALA A 71 20.49 -5.06 1.93
C ALA A 71 19.33 -4.95 0.91
N ALA A 72 18.33 -5.83 0.98
CA ALA A 72 17.17 -5.83 0.10
C ALA A 72 16.16 -4.72 0.45
N ALA A 73 16.10 -4.29 1.72
CA ALA A 73 15.14 -3.28 2.17
C ALA A 73 15.32 -1.92 1.47
N LYS A 74 16.58 -1.50 1.26
CA LYS A 74 16.89 -0.23 0.59
C LYS A 74 16.44 -0.23 -0.87
N GLU A 75 16.71 -1.33 -1.60
CA GLU A 75 16.32 -1.47 -3.00
C GLU A 75 14.80 -1.51 -3.16
N THR A 76 14.09 -2.24 -2.29
CA THR A 76 12.63 -2.25 -2.26
C THR A 76 12.06 -0.84 -2.04
N VAL A 77 12.59 -0.07 -1.08
CA VAL A 77 12.11 1.30 -0.81
C VAL A 77 12.38 2.23 -2.00
N MET A 78 13.55 2.14 -2.62
CA MET A 78 13.89 2.96 -3.80
C MET A 78 13.01 2.60 -5.00
N HIS A 79 12.71 1.32 -5.20
CA HIS A 79 11.82 0.83 -6.25
C HIS A 79 10.38 1.33 -6.04
N LEU A 80 9.85 1.24 -4.81
CA LEU A 80 8.55 1.79 -4.44
C LEU A 80 8.46 3.29 -4.70
N ILE A 81 9.49 4.07 -4.30
CA ILE A 81 9.54 5.52 -4.54
C ILE A 81 9.55 5.83 -6.04
N SER A 82 10.29 5.05 -6.85
CA SER A 82 10.35 5.24 -8.30
C SER A 82 8.98 5.02 -8.96
N ILE A 83 8.27 3.97 -8.58
CA ILE A 83 6.96 3.64 -9.13
C ILE A 83 5.90 4.66 -8.70
N LEU A 84 5.88 5.04 -7.42
CA LEU A 84 4.95 6.04 -6.91
C LEU A 84 5.14 7.41 -7.58
N LYS A 85 6.39 7.79 -7.91
CA LYS A 85 6.68 9.01 -8.68
C LYS A 85 6.15 8.93 -10.11
N GLN A 86 6.38 7.80 -10.79
CA GLN A 86 5.86 7.58 -12.15
C GLN A 86 4.33 7.64 -12.21
N SER A 87 3.64 7.15 -11.16
CA SER A 87 2.18 7.24 -11.05
C SER A 87 1.68 8.67 -10.85
N HIS A 88 2.47 9.57 -10.25
CA HIS A 88 2.12 10.98 -10.07
C HIS A 88 2.33 11.78 -11.37
N ASP A 89 3.38 11.48 -12.12
CA ASP A 89 3.73 12.20 -13.36
C ASP A 89 2.84 11.81 -14.57
N GLY A 90 2.04 10.74 -14.43
CA GLY A 90 1.04 10.32 -15.42
C GLY A 90 -0.30 11.07 -15.37
N TRP A 91 -0.46 12.02 -14.44
CA TRP A 91 -1.63 12.89 -14.34
C TRP A 91 -1.36 14.25 -15.01
N SER A 92 -1.13 14.25 -16.33
CA SER A 92 -1.11 15.46 -17.15
C SER A 92 -2.08 15.39 -18.30
#